data_AF-A0A4D7D9G5-F1
#
_entry.id   AF-A0A4D7D9G5-F1
#
_cell.length_a   1.000
_cell.length_b   1.000
_cell.length_c   1.000
_cell.angle_alpha   90.00
_cell.angle_beta   90.00
_cell.angle_gamma   90.00
#
_symmetry.space_group_name_H-M   'P 1'
#
loop_
_entity.id
_entity.type
_entity.pdbx_description
1 polymer ?
#
loop_
_entity_poly.entity_id
_entity_poly.type
_entity_poly.pdbx_seq_one_letter_code
_entity_poly.pdbx_strand_id
1 'polypeptide(L)'
;MNQEATHRQIAIVLEELSQEVEALGASLCLDPDIVVRHMTTLQAIDMIGQKQRSLASLLTADCPAASIEKIAIDALRERLRLFG
;
A
#
# COMPACT_ATOMS: atom_id res chain seq x y z
N MET A 1 -25.63 -5.49 4.02
CA MET A 1 -24.91 -5.74 5.29
C MET A 1 -23.64 -6.59 5.17
N ASN A 2 -23.40 -7.38 4.12
CA ASN A 2 -22.19 -8.23 4.04
C ASN A 2 -20.96 -7.53 3.43
N GLN A 3 -21.16 -6.69 2.41
CA GLN A 3 -20.04 -6.15 1.62
C GLN A 3 -19.16 -5.14 2.38
N GLU A 4 -19.76 -4.24 3.17
CA GLU A 4 -18.99 -3.29 4.01
C GLU A 4 -18.17 -3.99 5.08
N ALA A 5 -18.74 -5.03 5.71
CA ALA A 5 -18.02 -5.85 6.69
C ALA A 5 -16.83 -6.58 6.03
N THR A 6 -17.04 -7.14 4.83
CA THR A 6 -15.97 -7.76 4.04
C THR A 6 -14.90 -6.76 3.63
N HIS A 7 -15.26 -5.57 3.14
CA HIS A 7 -14.29 -4.52 2.79
C HIS A 7 -13.44 -4.10 3.99
N ARG A 8 -14.06 -3.97 5.17
CA ARG A 8 -13.35 -3.63 6.40
C ARG A 8 -12.37 -4.73 6.82
N GLN A 9 -12.76 -6.00 6.72
CA GLN A 9 -11.87 -7.12 7.00
C GLN A 9 -10.68 -7.17 6.03
N ILE A 10 -10.92 -6.96 4.73
CA ILE A 10 -9.84 -6.90 3.73
C ILE A 10 -8.91 -5.72 4.00
N ALA A 11 -9.44 -4.55 4.37
CA ALA A 11 -8.64 -3.39 4.71
C ALA A 11 -7.70 -3.65 5.90
N ILE A 12 -8.18 -4.34 6.93
CA ILE A 12 -7.35 -4.74 8.09
C ILE A 12 -6.20 -5.64 7.62
N VAL A 13 -6.47 -6.69 6.85
CA VAL A 13 -5.44 -7.61 6.36
C VAL A 13 -4.44 -6.89 5.46
N LEU A 14 -4.87 -5.96 4.61
CA LEU A 14 -3.97 -5.15 3.78
C LEU A 14 -3.04 -4.26 4.61
N GLU A 15 -3.54 -3.68 5.70
CA GLU A 15 -2.74 -2.87 6.62
C GLU A 15 -1.70 -3.74 7.36
N GLU A 16 -2.11 -4.91 7.85
CA GLU A 16 -1.20 -5.89 8.48
C GLU A 16 -0.08 -6.31 7.52
N LEU A 17 -0.44 -6.71 6.29
CA LEU A 17 0.54 -7.08 5.26
C LEU A 17 1.47 -5.92 4.89
N SER A 18 0.96 -4.68 4.87
CA SER A 18 1.81 -3.52 4.64
C SER A 18 2.86 -3.37 5.73
N GLN A 19 2.49 -3.55 6.99
CA GLN A 19 3.40 -3.44 8.12
C GLN A 19 4.46 -4.54 8.09
N GLU A 20 4.07 -5.77 7.73
CA GLU A 20 5.00 -6.89 7.56
C GLU A 20 6.02 -6.62 6.45
N VAL A 21 5.56 -6.16 5.28
CA VAL A 21 6.44 -5.83 4.13
C VAL A 21 7.42 -4.72 4.50
N GLU A 22 6.97 -3.69 5.21
CA GLU A 22 7.84 -2.61 5.68
C GLU A 22 8.85 -3.07 6.73
N ALA A 23 8.45 -3.92 7.66
CA ALA A 23 9.36 -4.49 8.65
C ALA A 23 10.48 -5.31 7.98
N LEU A 24 10.15 -6.08 6.93
CA LEU A 24 11.13 -6.80 6.12
C LEU A 24 12.08 -5.83 5.39
N GLY A 25 11.54 -4.81 4.73
CA GLY A 25 12.33 -3.78 4.04
C GLY A 25 13.26 -3.03 5.00
N ALA A 26 12.75 -2.62 6.16
CA ALA A 26 13.50 -1.94 7.21
C ALA A 26 14.64 -2.81 7.75
N SER A 27 14.40 -4.10 7.95
CA SER A 27 15.43 -5.06 8.37
C SER A 27 16.56 -5.17 7.34
N LEU A 28 16.23 -5.24 6.05
CA LEU A 28 17.23 -5.25 4.97
C LEU A 28 18.03 -3.94 4.89
N CYS A 29 17.38 -2.81 5.20
CA CYS A 29 18.05 -1.50 5.24
C CYS A 29 19.08 -1.37 6.37
N LEU A 30 19.13 -2.29 7.34
CA LEU A 30 20.15 -2.29 8.40
C LEU A 30 21.53 -2.75 7.90
N ASP A 31 21.59 -3.41 6.74
CA ASP A 31 22.84 -3.82 6.10
C ASP A 31 23.26 -2.80 5.03
N PRO A 32 24.35 -2.04 5.24
CA PRO A 32 24.82 -1.05 4.27
C PRO A 32 25.17 -1.63 2.90
N ASP A 33 25.66 -2.86 2.82
CA ASP A 33 26.01 -3.49 1.55
C ASP A 33 24.75 -3.82 0.73
N ILE A 34 23.67 -4.24 1.40
CA ILE A 34 22.37 -4.46 0.76
C ILE A 34 21.81 -3.13 0.26
N VAL A 35 21.84 -2.08 1.09
CA VAL A 35 21.34 -0.74 0.71
C VAL A 35 22.03 -0.22 -0.54
N VAL A 36 23.36 -0.26 -0.58
CA VAL A 36 24.14 0.24 -1.71
C VAL A 36 23.89 -0.56 -2.99
N ARG A 37 23.75 -1.89 -2.88
CA ARG A 37 23.63 -2.79 -4.05
C ARG A 37 22.20 -2.95 -4.56
N HIS A 38 21.21 -2.77 -3.69
CA HIS A 38 19.82 -3.15 -3.96
C HIS A 38 18.81 -2.04 -3.64
N MET A 39 19.24 -0.77 -3.59
CA MET A 39 18.37 0.37 -3.28
C MET A 39 17.06 0.39 -4.08
N THR A 40 17.12 0.13 -5.39
CA THR A 40 15.92 0.09 -6.25
C THR A 40 14.94 -1.02 -5.83
N THR A 41 15.46 -2.18 -5.43
CA THR A 41 14.63 -3.29 -4.93
C THR A 41 14.02 -2.93 -3.57
N LEU A 42 14.78 -2.30 -2.68
CA LEU A 42 14.26 -1.82 -1.38
C LEU A 42 13.17 -0.77 -1.55
N GLN A 43 13.33 0.16 -2.49
CA GLN A 43 12.29 1.13 -2.87
C GLN A 43 11.04 0.43 -3.43
N ALA A 44 11.21 -0.66 -4.19
CA ALA A 44 10.08 -1.43 -4.69
C ALA A 44 9.31 -2.13 -3.54
N ILE A 45 10.00 -2.59 -2.50
CA ILE A 45 9.39 -3.18 -1.29
C ILE A 45 8.57 -2.11 -0.55
N ASP A 46 9.16 -0.95 -0.27
CA ASP A 46 8.46 0.19 0.34
C ASP A 46 7.21 0.60 -0.47
N MET A 47 7.36 0.68 -1.80
CA MET A 47 6.24 0.99 -2.70
C MET A 47 5.11 -0.05 -2.63
N ILE A 48 5.40 -1.33 -2.36
CA ILE A 48 4.36 -2.36 -2.16
C ILE A 48 3.56 -2.06 -0.88
N GLY A 49 4.23 -1.77 0.23
CA GLY A 49 3.57 -1.40 1.49
C GLY A 49 2.69 -0.15 1.33
N GLN A 50 3.23 0.91 0.72
CA GLN A 50 2.46 2.13 0.48
C GLN A 50 1.21 1.89 -0.39
N LYS A 51 1.29 1.01 -1.39
CA LYS A 51 0.12 0.61 -2.20
C LYS A 51 -0.91 -0.15 -1.37
N GLN A 52 -0.48 -1.07 -0.51
CA GLN A 52 -1.39 -1.82 0.37
C GLN A 52 -2.15 -0.91 1.33
N ARG A 53 -1.47 0.05 1.99
CA ARG A 53 -2.15 1.06 2.83
C ARG A 53 -3.13 1.93 2.05
N SER A 54 -2.74 2.37 0.85
CA SER A 54 -3.60 3.18 -0.01
C SER A 54 -4.89 2.43 -0.36
N LEU A 55 -4.79 1.13 -0.65
CA LEU A 55 -5.94 0.27 -0.94
C LEU A 55 -6.79 -0.01 0.31
N ALA A 56 -6.17 -0.26 1.47
CA ALA A 56 -6.87 -0.43 2.74
C ALA A 56 -7.72 0.79 3.09
N SER A 57 -7.13 1.99 2.97
CA SER A 57 -7.84 3.26 3.17
C SER A 57 -8.98 3.44 2.17
N LEU A 58 -8.79 3.08 0.89
CA LEU A 58 -9.82 3.21 -0.14
C LEU A 58 -11.03 2.31 0.12
N LEU A 59 -10.82 1.07 0.58
CA LEU A 59 -11.89 0.09 0.84
C LEU A 59 -12.85 0.52 1.96
N THR A 60 -12.40 1.42 2.84
CA THR A 60 -13.16 1.91 4.00
C THR A 60 -13.54 3.38 3.88
N ALA A 61 -13.28 4.01 2.73
CA ALA A 61 -13.56 5.41 2.51
C ALA A 61 -15.05 5.65 2.25
N ASP A 62 -15.60 6.70 2.86
CA ASP A 62 -16.99 7.14 2.64
C ASP A 62 -17.24 7.57 1.18
N CYS A 63 -16.22 8.11 0.53
CA CYS A 63 -16.25 8.50 -0.88
C CYS A 63 -15.01 7.98 -1.62
N PRO A 64 -15.10 6.81 -2.29
CA PRO A 64 -13.96 6.21 -2.97
C PRO A 64 -13.31 7.11 -4.03
N ALA A 65 -14.11 7.82 -4.83
CA ALA A 65 -13.60 8.73 -5.86
C ALA A 65 -12.74 9.86 -5.27
N ALA A 66 -13.21 10.50 -4.18
CA ALA A 66 -12.44 11.54 -3.50
C ALA A 66 -11.19 11.00 -2.80
N SER A 67 -11.22 9.74 -2.33
CA SER A 67 -10.05 9.09 -1.74
C SER A 67 -8.99 8.71 -2.77
N ILE A 68 -9.38 8.31 -3.99
CA ILE A 68 -8.43 8.06 -5.09
C ILE A 68 -7.57 9.29 -5.34
N GLU A 69 -8.17 10.48 -5.38
CA GLU A 69 -7.45 11.74 -5.60
C GLU A 69 -6.39 12.05 -4.53
N LYS A 70 -6.51 11.46 -3.33
CA LYS A 70 -5.56 11.65 -2.23
C LYS A 70 -4.39 10.65 -2.24
N ILE A 71 -4.44 9.62 -3.09
CA ILE A 71 -3.38 8.59 -3.16
C ILE A 71 -2.12 9.23 -3.72
N ALA A 72 -1.03 9.33 -2.95
CA ALA A 72 0.21 9.99 -3.37
C ALA A 72 0.97 9.27 -4.51
N ILE A 73 0.68 7.98 -4.73
CA ILE A 73 1.35 7.15 -5.74
C ILE A 73 0.64 7.34 -7.08
N ASP A 74 1.14 8.24 -7.93
CA ASP A 74 0.48 8.62 -9.20
C ASP A 74 0.11 7.42 -10.06
N ALA A 75 1.02 6.45 -10.24
CA ALA A 75 0.74 5.26 -11.03
C ALA A 75 -0.40 4.40 -10.46
N LEU A 76 -0.56 4.36 -9.13
CA LEU A 76 -1.70 3.67 -8.51
C LEU A 76 -2.98 4.48 -8.68
N ARG A 77 -2.92 5.80 -8.46
CA ARG A 77 -4.04 6.73 -8.63
C ARG A 77 -4.62 6.63 -10.04
N GLU A 78 -3.79 6.79 -11.07
CA GLU A 78 -4.25 6.72 -12.47
C GLU A 78 -4.85 5.37 -12.80
N ARG A 79 -4.24 4.27 -12.32
CA ARG A 79 -4.77 2.94 -12.54
C ARG A 79 -6.16 2.76 -11.90
N LEU A 80 -6.39 3.31 -10.72
CA LEU A 80 -7.68 3.21 -10.05
C LEU A 80 -8.75 4.09 -10.72
N ARG A 81 -8.37 5.25 -11.26
CA ARG A 81 -9.28 6.09 -12.08
C ARG A 81 -9.81 5.37 -13.31
N LEU A 82 -9.03 4.46 -13.90
CA LEU A 82 -9.48 3.68 -15.07
C LEU A 82 -10.53 2.61 -14.74
N PHE A 83 -10.69 2.24 -13.46
CA PHE A 83 -11.65 1.24 -13.01
C PHE A 83 -12.93 1.84 -12.40
N GLY A 84 -12.95 3.14 -12.10
CA GLY A 84 -14.09 3.87 -11.52
C GLY A 84 -14.90 4.59 -12.57
#